data_AF-A0A8H3LEB3-F1
#
_entry.id   AF-A0A8H3LEB3-F1
#
_cell.length_a   1.000
_cell.length_b   1.000
_cell.length_c   1.000
_cell.angle_alpha   90.00
_cell.angle_beta   90.00
_cell.angle_gamma   90.00
#
_symmetry.space_group_name_H-M   'P 1'
#
loop_
_entity.id
_entity.type
_entity.pdbx_description
1 polymer ?
#
loop_
_entity_poly.entity_id
_entity_poly.type
_entity_poly.pdbx_seq_one_letter_code
_entity_poly.pdbx_strand_id
1 'polypeptide(L)'
;MKSYMKHRHNVGSSNQIAKILSEISNSASNDDDDQLIEEICKFLMSKSLYKIDYHNLSSKALEYLLSRTLNMKEGNFFTTEYDVLRYCILWAVDQIEVNDVLYFSLLLPSNGDLEGQKVNELDPIDPNNQLLQQHQHKIKTILNSILNFIDFRLIHASILAKLIEPLDIVKPSTITDAYRYQAQCADGLVQMKRGSQE
;
A
#
# COMPACT_ATOMS: atom_id res chain seq x y z
N MET A 1 -23.58 17.04 0.43
CA MET A 1 -23.18 16.11 1.53
C MET A 1 -24.05 14.83 1.59
N LYS A 2 -24.44 14.26 0.43
CA LYS A 2 -25.22 13.00 0.32
C LYS A 2 -24.85 12.24 -0.96
N SER A 3 -23.60 11.81 -1.10
CA SER A 3 -23.20 10.95 -2.23
C SER A 3 -22.01 10.02 -1.94
N TYR A 4 -21.90 9.48 -0.73
CA TYR A 4 -20.87 8.47 -0.39
C TYR A 4 -21.42 7.13 0.10
N MET A 5 -22.74 6.88 0.03
CA MET A 5 -23.35 5.66 0.55
C MET A 5 -24.16 4.90 -0.50
N LYS A 6 -23.57 4.56 -1.65
CA LYS A 6 -24.27 3.75 -2.66
C LYS A 6 -23.45 2.59 -3.22
N HIS A 7 -22.81 1.80 -2.36
CA HIS A 7 -22.37 0.43 -2.71
C HIS A 7 -22.41 -0.49 -1.48
N ARG A 8 -23.61 -0.87 -1.01
CA ARG A 8 -23.80 -1.67 0.22
C ARG A 8 -24.34 -3.10 0.02
N HIS A 9 -24.16 -3.71 -1.16
CA HIS A 9 -24.65 -5.08 -1.40
C HIS A 9 -23.60 -6.13 -1.78
N ASN A 10 -22.30 -5.84 -1.71
CA ASN A 10 -21.23 -6.85 -1.85
C ASN A 10 -20.06 -6.67 -0.86
N VAL A 11 -20.25 -5.79 0.14
CA VAL A 11 -19.26 -5.43 1.18
C VAL A 11 -19.29 -6.41 2.36
N GLY A 12 -20.30 -7.29 2.43
CA GLY A 12 -20.50 -8.23 3.53
C GLY A 12 -19.50 -9.39 3.55
N SER A 13 -19.19 -9.99 2.39
CA SER A 13 -18.38 -11.23 2.35
C SER A 13 -16.89 -10.99 2.56
N SER A 14 -16.28 -10.01 1.88
CA SER A 14 -14.85 -9.68 2.06
C SER A 14 -14.51 -9.29 3.49
N ASN A 15 -15.33 -8.45 4.13
CA ASN A 15 -15.12 -8.03 5.50
C ASN A 15 -15.32 -9.17 6.51
N GLN A 16 -16.33 -10.02 6.32
CA GLN A 16 -16.51 -11.21 7.17
C GLN A 16 -15.33 -12.18 7.02
N ILE A 17 -14.88 -12.43 5.80
CA ILE A 17 -13.76 -13.33 5.53
C ILE A 17 -12.44 -12.76 6.06
N ALA A 18 -12.23 -11.44 5.98
CA ALA A 18 -11.08 -10.77 6.59
C ALA A 18 -11.05 -10.91 8.11
N LYS A 19 -12.21 -10.80 8.78
CA LYS A 19 -12.32 -11.05 10.22
C LYS A 19 -11.95 -12.50 10.56
N ILE A 20 -12.45 -13.46 9.79
CA ILE A 20 -12.12 -14.89 9.96
C ILE A 20 -10.61 -15.10 9.80
N LEU A 21 -9.98 -14.51 8.77
CA LEU A 21 -8.53 -14.58 8.59
C LEU A 21 -7.78 -14.02 9.81
N SER A 22 -8.26 -12.91 10.38
CA SER A 22 -7.68 -12.30 11.58
C SER A 22 -7.80 -13.17 12.82
N GLU A 23 -8.95 -13.81 13.01
CA GLU A 23 -9.18 -14.74 14.12
C GLU A 23 -8.25 -15.96 14.01
N ILE A 24 -8.21 -16.60 12.84
CA ILE A 24 -7.38 -17.79 12.58
C ILE A 24 -5.88 -17.45 12.70
N SER A 25 -5.44 -16.32 12.13
CA SER A 25 -4.03 -15.90 12.18
C SER A 25 -3.56 -15.54 13.60
N ASN A 26 -4.51 -15.19 14.49
CA ASN A 26 -4.21 -14.84 15.88
C ASN A 26 -4.23 -16.07 16.80
N SER A 27 -5.07 -17.07 16.51
CA SER A 27 -4.96 -18.38 17.16
C SER A 27 -3.67 -19.06 16.73
N ALA A 28 -2.87 -19.53 17.69
CA ALA A 28 -1.75 -20.40 17.38
C ALA A 28 -2.30 -21.76 16.96
N SER A 29 -2.50 -21.99 15.66
CA SER A 29 -3.10 -23.23 15.16
C SER A 29 -2.35 -23.82 13.97
N ASN A 30 -2.52 -25.13 13.81
CA ASN A 30 -1.59 -26.15 13.27
C ASN A 30 -1.52 -26.17 11.73
N ASP A 31 -0.57 -26.96 11.19
CA ASP A 31 -0.32 -27.19 9.74
C ASP A 31 -1.58 -27.45 8.87
N ASP A 32 -2.69 -27.93 9.42
CA ASP A 32 -3.96 -28.16 8.69
C ASP A 32 -4.70 -26.86 8.30
N ASP A 33 -4.39 -25.72 8.94
CA ASP A 33 -5.02 -24.43 8.63
C ASP A 33 -4.46 -23.78 7.36
N ASP A 34 -3.30 -24.23 6.86
CA ASP A 34 -2.59 -23.61 5.74
C ASP A 34 -3.41 -23.62 4.45
N GLN A 35 -4.13 -24.71 4.17
CA GLN A 35 -4.96 -24.80 2.95
C GLN A 35 -6.16 -23.86 3.03
N LEU A 36 -6.82 -23.77 4.19
CA LEU A 36 -7.96 -22.88 4.38
C LEU A 36 -7.52 -21.41 4.30
N ILE A 37 -6.41 -21.07 4.95
CA ILE A 37 -5.81 -19.73 4.89
C ILE A 37 -5.44 -19.38 3.45
N GLU A 38 -4.87 -20.32 2.68
CA GLU A 38 -4.52 -20.08 1.28
C GLU A 38 -5.75 -19.76 0.42
N GLU A 39 -6.84 -20.52 0.57
CA GLU A 39 -8.09 -20.26 -0.16
C GLU A 39 -8.75 -18.94 0.25
N ILE A 40 -8.71 -18.60 1.55
CA ILE A 40 -9.16 -17.29 2.05
C ILE A 40 -8.33 -16.16 1.42
N CYS A 41 -7.01 -16.29 1.42
CA CYS A 41 -6.12 -15.32 0.80
C CYS A 41 -6.41 -15.18 -0.69
N LYS A 42 -6.53 -16.29 -1.44
CA LYS A 42 -6.92 -16.26 -2.87
C LYS A 42 -8.24 -15.53 -3.09
N PHE A 43 -9.25 -15.81 -2.27
CA PHE A 43 -10.53 -15.11 -2.34
C PHE A 43 -10.37 -13.60 -2.11
N LEU A 44 -9.68 -13.20 -1.03
CA LEU A 44 -9.47 -11.79 -0.70
C LEU A 44 -8.63 -11.07 -1.75
N MET A 45 -7.57 -11.68 -2.26
CA MET A 45 -6.71 -11.15 -3.34
C MET A 45 -7.43 -11.04 -4.68
N SER A 46 -8.42 -11.91 -4.95
CA SER A 46 -9.30 -11.78 -6.13
C SER A 46 -10.20 -10.54 -6.07
N LYS A 47 -10.27 -9.89 -4.91
CA LYS A 47 -10.96 -8.62 -4.69
C LYS A 47 -9.92 -7.53 -4.47
N SER A 48 -10.30 -6.29 -4.73
CA SER A 48 -9.48 -5.15 -4.33
C SER A 48 -9.42 -5.08 -2.80
N LEU A 49 -8.20 -4.87 -2.25
CA LEU A 49 -8.00 -4.62 -0.81
C LEU A 49 -8.90 -3.50 -0.28
N TYR A 50 -9.27 -2.52 -1.11
CA TYR A 50 -10.19 -1.44 -0.76
C TYR A 50 -11.62 -1.88 -0.40
N LYS A 51 -11.97 -3.15 -0.64
CA LYS A 51 -13.26 -3.73 -0.21
C LYS A 51 -13.23 -4.27 1.21
N ILE A 52 -12.06 -4.24 1.86
CA ILE A 52 -11.85 -4.66 3.24
C ILE A 52 -11.70 -3.39 4.07
N ASP A 53 -12.53 -3.25 5.10
CA ASP A 53 -12.41 -2.15 6.05
C ASP A 53 -11.19 -2.41 6.94
N TYR A 54 -10.46 -1.35 7.25
CA TYR A 54 -9.16 -1.41 7.93
C TYR A 54 -9.20 -2.19 9.25
N HIS A 55 -10.22 -2.00 10.07
CA HIS A 55 -10.40 -2.68 11.36
C HIS A 55 -10.69 -4.19 11.28
N ASN A 56 -10.82 -4.76 10.08
CA ASN A 56 -11.16 -6.19 9.89
C ASN A 56 -9.95 -7.08 9.65
N LEU A 57 -8.75 -6.51 9.46
CA LEU A 57 -7.49 -7.26 9.36
C LEU A 57 -6.60 -6.99 10.57
N SER A 58 -6.17 -8.05 11.25
CA SER A 58 -5.07 -7.98 12.21
C SER A 58 -3.73 -7.84 11.48
N SER A 59 -2.69 -7.40 12.20
CA SER A 59 -1.33 -7.29 11.64
C SER A 59 -0.86 -8.62 11.03
N LYS A 60 -1.07 -9.74 11.74
CA LYS A 60 -0.70 -11.07 11.27
C LYS A 60 -1.47 -11.47 10.02
N ALA A 61 -2.78 -11.23 9.99
CA ALA A 61 -3.60 -11.53 8.81
C ALA A 61 -3.19 -10.71 7.59
N LEU A 62 -2.84 -9.44 7.78
CA LEU A 62 -2.34 -8.58 6.72
C LEU A 62 -0.99 -9.07 6.20
N GLU A 63 -0.04 -9.42 7.08
CA GLU A 63 1.24 -10.01 6.68
C GLU A 63 1.05 -11.33 5.92
N TYR A 64 0.18 -12.22 6.41
CA TYR A 64 -0.15 -13.46 5.71
C TYR A 64 -0.71 -13.19 4.32
N LEU A 65 -1.68 -12.27 4.20
CA LEU A 65 -2.28 -11.92 2.92
C LEU A 65 -1.24 -11.40 1.92
N LEU A 66 -0.38 -10.48 2.33
CA LEU A 66 0.65 -9.87 1.47
C LEU A 66 1.82 -10.81 1.16
N SER A 67 2.17 -11.72 2.07
CA SER A 67 3.20 -12.73 1.80
C SER A 67 2.85 -13.63 0.60
N ARG A 68 1.55 -13.78 0.29
CA ARG A 68 1.05 -14.56 -0.84
C ARG A 68 0.95 -13.75 -2.14
N THR A 69 1.00 -12.42 -2.08
CA THR A 69 0.97 -11.55 -3.27
C THR A 69 2.35 -11.42 -3.92
N LEU A 70 3.44 -11.47 -3.15
CA LEU A 70 4.82 -11.30 -3.65
C LEU A 70 5.22 -12.25 -4.79
N ASN A 71 4.65 -13.46 -4.84
CA ASN A 71 4.97 -14.47 -5.85
C ASN A 71 3.91 -14.58 -6.96
N MET A 72 2.87 -13.72 -6.94
CA MET A 72 1.88 -13.71 -8.00
C MET A 72 2.50 -13.13 -9.27
N LYS A 73 2.38 -13.86 -10.38
CA LYS A 73 2.83 -13.37 -11.69
C LYS A 73 2.13 -12.05 -12.02
N GLU A 74 2.86 -11.16 -12.68
CA GLU A 74 2.33 -9.89 -13.21
C GLU A 74 0.97 -10.11 -13.89
N GLY A 75 -0.03 -9.32 -13.50
CA GLY A 75 -1.39 -9.36 -14.05
C GLY A 75 -2.44 -10.16 -13.26
N ASN A 76 -2.04 -10.92 -12.23
CA ASN A 76 -2.99 -11.69 -11.41
C ASN A 76 -3.51 -10.95 -10.17
N PHE A 77 -2.90 -9.81 -9.82
CA PHE A 77 -3.29 -9.02 -8.65
C PHE A 77 -3.97 -7.72 -9.08
N PHE A 78 -5.20 -7.51 -8.61
CA PHE A 78 -6.07 -6.41 -9.05
C PHE A 78 -5.65 -5.05 -8.48
N THR A 79 -4.87 -5.04 -7.40
CA THR A 79 -4.42 -3.83 -6.70
C THR A 79 -2.96 -3.56 -7.04
N THR A 80 -2.60 -2.33 -7.41
CA THR A 80 -1.19 -2.00 -7.69
C THR A 80 -0.34 -1.99 -6.41
N GLU A 81 0.99 -2.08 -6.52
CA GLU A 81 1.87 -1.98 -5.35
C GLU A 81 1.72 -0.64 -4.59
N TYR A 82 1.46 0.46 -5.30
CA TYR A 82 1.16 1.73 -4.64
C TYR A 82 -0.13 1.63 -3.82
N ASP A 83 -1.17 1.03 -4.41
CA ASP A 83 -2.46 0.91 -3.75
C ASP A 83 -2.41 -0.03 -2.54
N VAL A 84 -1.54 -1.06 -2.57
CA VAL A 84 -1.20 -1.91 -1.42
C VAL A 84 -0.55 -1.10 -0.32
N LEU A 85 0.51 -0.35 -0.63
CA LEU A 85 1.20 0.50 0.34
C LEU A 85 0.25 1.51 0.96
N ARG A 86 -0.55 2.18 0.12
CA ARG A 86 -1.57 3.13 0.54
C ARG A 86 -2.56 2.47 1.52
N TYR A 87 -3.07 1.28 1.17
CA TYR A 87 -3.95 0.52 2.07
C TYR A 87 -3.28 0.24 3.42
N CYS A 88 -2.02 -0.21 3.42
CA CYS A 88 -1.28 -0.50 4.64
C CYS A 88 -1.09 0.74 5.51
N ILE A 89 -0.78 1.90 4.92
CA ILE A 89 -0.65 3.16 5.67
C ILE A 89 -1.99 3.56 6.29
N LEU A 90 -3.08 3.52 5.53
CA LEU A 90 -4.41 3.84 6.06
C LEU A 90 -4.87 2.85 7.13
N TRP A 91 -4.53 1.58 6.95
CA TRP A 91 -4.74 0.55 7.96
C TRP A 91 -3.98 0.87 9.26
N ALA A 92 -2.70 1.24 9.17
CA ALA A 92 -1.91 1.60 10.35
C ALA A 92 -2.45 2.86 11.04
N VAL A 93 -2.93 3.85 10.28
CA VAL A 93 -3.60 5.04 10.83
C VAL A 93 -4.89 4.66 11.56
N ASP A 94 -5.70 3.78 10.99
CA ASP A 94 -6.93 3.25 11.62
C ASP A 94 -6.63 2.55 12.94
N GLN A 95 -5.50 1.84 13.05
CA GLN A 95 -5.05 1.23 14.31
C GLN A 95 -4.60 2.24 15.37
N ILE A 96 -4.27 3.48 14.99
CA ILE A 96 -3.79 4.53 15.89
C ILE A 96 -4.93 5.48 16.28
N GLU A 97 -5.60 6.05 15.29
CA GLU A 97 -6.68 7.02 15.44
C GLU A 97 -7.60 6.99 14.20
N VAL A 98 -8.75 6.34 14.32
CA VAL A 98 -9.72 6.16 13.24
C VAL A 98 -10.18 7.47 12.60
N ASN A 99 -10.22 8.56 13.38
CA ASN A 99 -10.68 9.86 12.88
C ASN A 99 -9.71 10.50 11.87
N ASP A 100 -8.42 10.11 11.92
CA ASP A 100 -7.38 10.67 11.06
C ASP A 100 -7.26 9.91 9.71
N VAL A 101 -7.94 8.77 9.56
CA VAL A 101 -7.93 7.99 8.31
C VAL A 101 -8.40 8.83 7.12
N LEU A 102 -9.42 9.67 7.30
CA LEU A 102 -9.92 10.54 6.23
C LEU A 102 -8.83 11.51 5.77
N TYR A 103 -8.11 12.11 6.72
CA TYR A 103 -7.03 13.02 6.41
C TYR A 103 -5.91 12.34 5.62
N PHE A 104 -5.43 11.18 6.09
CA PHE A 104 -4.39 10.43 5.37
C PHE A 104 -4.86 9.93 4.01
N SER A 105 -6.16 9.63 3.85
CA SER A 105 -6.71 9.22 2.55
C SER A 105 -6.74 10.33 1.51
N LEU A 106 -6.77 11.60 1.95
CA LEU A 106 -6.63 12.78 1.09
C LEU A 106 -5.16 13.09 0.81
N LEU A 107 -4.28 12.86 1.81
CA LEU A 107 -2.84 13.01 1.66
C LEU A 107 -2.24 11.99 0.67
N LEU A 108 -2.82 10.79 0.62
CA LEU A 108 -2.45 9.70 -0.27
C LEU A 108 -3.61 9.42 -1.22
N PRO A 109 -3.71 10.10 -2.38
CA PRO A 109 -4.75 9.82 -3.37
C PRO A 109 -4.65 8.37 -3.88
N SER A 110 -5.78 7.74 -4.23
CA SER A 110 -5.76 6.41 -4.86
C SER A 110 -5.33 6.50 -6.32
N ASN A 111 -4.88 5.40 -6.94
CA ASN A 111 -4.61 5.45 -8.39
C ASN A 111 -5.83 5.86 -9.22
N GLY A 112 -7.05 5.53 -8.80
CA GLY A 112 -8.26 5.99 -9.48
C GLY A 112 -8.44 7.51 -9.42
N ASP A 113 -7.98 8.17 -8.35
CA ASP A 113 -7.95 9.63 -8.26
C ASP A 113 -6.84 10.22 -9.16
N LEU A 114 -5.77 9.46 -9.37
CA LEU A 114 -4.64 9.83 -10.23
C LEU A 114 -4.89 9.58 -11.72
N GLU A 115 -5.82 8.71 -12.12
CA GLU A 115 -6.10 8.44 -13.56
C GLU A 115 -6.55 9.69 -14.33
N GLY A 116 -7.04 10.73 -13.66
CA GLY A 116 -7.40 12.03 -14.24
C GLY A 116 -6.34 13.14 -14.14
N GLN A 117 -5.25 12.90 -13.40
CA GLN A 117 -4.15 13.84 -13.20
C GLN A 117 -2.88 13.23 -13.80
N LYS A 118 -2.00 14.02 -14.42
CA LYS A 118 -0.68 13.46 -14.72
C LYS A 118 -0.02 13.20 -13.38
N VAL A 119 0.44 11.97 -13.13
CA VAL A 119 1.20 11.61 -11.92
C VAL A 119 2.41 12.55 -11.69
N ASN A 120 2.90 13.19 -12.76
CA ASN A 120 3.94 14.21 -12.72
C ASN A 120 3.48 15.61 -12.23
N GLU A 121 2.18 15.86 -12.10
CA GLU A 121 1.57 17.10 -11.60
C GLU A 121 1.18 17.02 -10.11
N LEU A 122 1.43 15.87 -9.45
CA LEU A 122 1.20 15.74 -8.02
C LEU A 122 1.95 16.81 -7.22
N ASP A 123 1.29 17.40 -6.23
CA ASP A 123 1.96 18.24 -5.25
C ASP A 123 2.71 17.35 -4.26
N PRO A 124 4.00 17.62 -3.96
CA PRO A 124 4.72 16.90 -2.94
C PRO A 124 4.04 17.04 -1.57
N ILE A 125 4.01 15.94 -0.81
CA ILE A 125 3.58 15.98 0.58
C ILE A 125 4.51 16.90 1.37
N ASP A 126 3.93 17.80 2.18
CA ASP A 126 4.69 18.63 3.11
C ASP A 126 5.22 17.77 4.29
N PRO A 127 6.53 17.55 4.41
CA PRO A 127 7.10 16.78 5.51
C PRO A 127 6.94 17.46 6.88
N ASN A 128 6.61 18.77 6.90
CA ASN A 128 6.36 19.52 8.14
C ASN A 128 4.89 19.47 8.57
N ASN A 129 4.07 18.66 7.90
CA ASN A 129 2.70 18.51 8.28
C ASN A 129 2.54 17.98 9.71
N GLN A 130 1.84 18.73 10.56
CA GLN A 130 1.74 18.44 12.00
C GLN A 130 1.10 17.06 12.27
N LEU A 131 0.05 16.71 11.53
CA LEU A 131 -0.66 15.45 11.74
C LEU A 131 0.18 14.25 11.25
N LEU A 132 0.93 14.42 10.15
CA LEU A 132 1.93 13.44 9.72
C LEU A 132 2.99 13.22 10.80
N GLN A 133 3.62 14.29 11.30
CA GLN A 133 4.66 14.20 12.33
C GLN A 133 4.17 13.53 13.62
N GLN A 134 2.91 13.79 14.00
CA GLN A 134 2.29 13.17 15.17
C GLN A 134 2.21 11.63 15.07
N HIS A 135 1.94 11.10 13.87
CA HIS A 135 1.67 9.66 13.68
C HIS A 135 2.82 8.88 13.04
N GLN A 136 3.76 9.56 12.38
CA GLN A 136 4.82 8.96 11.58
C GLN A 136 5.58 7.83 12.30
N HIS A 137 6.05 8.06 13.53
CA HIS A 137 6.80 7.06 14.28
C HIS A 137 5.96 5.80 14.60
N LYS A 138 4.67 5.99 14.95
CA LYS A 138 3.75 4.89 15.24
C LYS A 138 3.43 4.10 13.97
N ILE A 139 3.15 4.79 12.86
CA ILE A 139 2.90 4.16 11.56
C ILE A 139 4.12 3.32 11.14
N LYS A 140 5.32 3.90 11.21
CA LYS A 140 6.58 3.21 10.90
C LYS A 140 6.80 1.97 11.75
N THR A 141 6.46 2.04 13.04
CA THR A 141 6.57 0.90 13.95
C THR A 141 5.60 -0.21 13.58
N ILE A 142 4.33 0.13 13.34
CA ILE A 142 3.28 -0.83 12.95
C ILE A 142 3.62 -1.50 11.61
N LEU A 143 4.15 -0.75 10.65
CA LEU A 143 4.41 -1.25 9.30
C LEU A 143 5.75 -1.95 9.12
N ASN A 144 6.64 -1.93 10.12
CA ASN A 144 8.04 -2.36 9.95
C ASN A 144 8.19 -3.78 9.34
N SER A 145 7.34 -4.74 9.72
CA SER A 145 7.31 -6.09 9.13
C SER A 145 6.55 -6.14 7.80
N ILE A 146 5.44 -5.40 7.68
CA ILE A 146 4.57 -5.35 6.49
C ILE A 146 5.30 -4.78 5.26
N LEU A 147 6.17 -3.78 5.43
CA LEU A 147 6.89 -3.15 4.33
C LEU A 147 7.80 -4.13 3.55
N ASN A 148 8.16 -5.26 4.14
CA ASN A 148 8.95 -6.29 3.44
C ASN A 148 8.15 -7.03 2.35
N PHE A 149 6.82 -6.88 2.34
CA PHE A 149 5.93 -7.51 1.38
C PHE A 149 5.47 -6.57 0.26
N ILE A 150 6.10 -5.40 0.13
CA ILE A 150 5.78 -4.38 -0.87
C ILE A 150 6.96 -4.21 -1.80
N ASP A 151 6.73 -4.34 -3.11
CA ASP A 151 7.76 -4.12 -4.12
C ASP A 151 7.77 -2.67 -4.61
N PHE A 152 8.57 -1.85 -3.92
CA PHE A 152 8.74 -0.43 -4.25
C PHE A 152 9.25 -0.18 -5.67
N ARG A 153 9.90 -1.16 -6.31
CA ARG A 153 10.37 -1.04 -7.70
C ARG A 153 9.22 -0.91 -8.69
N LEU A 154 8.05 -1.43 -8.34
CA LEU A 154 6.84 -1.39 -9.17
C LEU A 154 5.99 -0.13 -8.93
N ILE A 155 6.38 0.73 -7.97
CA ILE A 155 5.70 2.00 -7.71
C ILE A 155 6.30 3.10 -8.59
N HIS A 156 5.47 3.85 -9.30
CA HIS A 156 5.91 4.92 -10.20
C HIS A 156 6.86 5.93 -9.51
N ALA A 157 7.96 6.30 -10.18
CA ALA A 157 9.01 7.18 -9.64
C ALA A 157 8.47 8.50 -9.04
N SER A 158 7.53 9.16 -9.73
CA SER A 158 6.95 10.41 -9.23
C SER A 158 6.09 10.21 -7.98
N ILE A 159 5.46 9.03 -7.79
CA ILE A 159 4.74 8.69 -6.55
C ILE A 159 5.74 8.47 -5.42
N LEU A 160 6.84 7.76 -5.68
CA LEU A 160 7.93 7.60 -4.73
C LEU A 160 8.44 8.98 -4.26
N ALA A 161 8.78 9.87 -5.19
CA ALA A 161 9.42 11.15 -4.89
C ALA A 161 8.49 12.16 -4.20
N LYS A 162 7.23 12.19 -4.61
CA LYS A 162 6.30 13.24 -4.17
C LYS A 162 5.45 12.81 -2.99
N LEU A 163 5.14 11.52 -2.88
CA LEU A 163 4.24 11.00 -1.85
C LEU A 163 5.00 10.13 -0.84
N ILE A 164 5.74 9.12 -1.27
CA ILE A 164 6.24 8.10 -0.32
C ILE A 164 7.48 8.58 0.45
N GLU A 165 8.44 9.17 -0.25
CA GLU A 165 9.70 9.65 0.34
C GLU A 165 9.46 10.75 1.39
N PRO A 166 8.61 11.77 1.16
CA PRO A 166 8.35 12.81 2.17
C PRO A 166 7.63 12.31 3.42
N LEU A 167 6.97 11.14 3.39
CA LEU A 167 6.35 10.56 4.58
C LEU A 167 7.37 10.07 5.61
N ASP A 168 8.60 9.74 5.18
CA ASP A 168 9.65 9.11 6.01
C ASP A 168 9.18 7.90 6.86
N ILE A 169 8.23 7.15 6.30
CA ILE A 169 7.78 5.86 6.85
C ILE A 169 8.71 4.74 6.34
N VAL A 170 9.12 4.82 5.07
CA VAL A 170 9.94 3.81 4.40
C VAL A 170 11.42 4.16 4.57
N LYS A 171 12.28 3.15 4.69
CA LYS A 171 13.73 3.37 4.81
C LYS A 171 14.27 4.07 3.55
N PRO A 172 15.12 5.10 3.68
CA PRO A 172 15.72 5.78 2.53
C PRO A 172 16.47 4.84 1.58
N SER A 173 17.08 3.77 2.10
CA SER A 173 17.75 2.76 1.28
C SER A 173 16.77 2.05 0.34
N THR A 174 15.59 1.66 0.82
CA THR A 174 14.55 1.00 0.02
C THR A 174 14.07 1.90 -1.11
N ILE A 175 13.86 3.18 -0.83
CA ILE A 175 13.46 4.18 -1.85
C ILE A 175 14.58 4.39 -2.88
N THR A 176 15.83 4.53 -2.41
CA THR A 176 16.99 4.71 -3.29
C THR A 176 17.20 3.50 -4.21
N ASP A 177 17.02 2.29 -3.69
CA ASP A 177 17.17 1.06 -4.47
C ASP A 177 16.06 0.92 -5.52
N ALA A 178 14.82 1.35 -5.21
CA ALA A 178 13.75 1.42 -6.19
C ALA A 178 14.08 2.40 -7.34
N TYR A 179 14.56 3.61 -7.04
CA TYR A 179 14.99 4.55 -8.09
C TYR A 179 16.14 3.99 -8.93
N ARG A 180 17.14 3.36 -8.31
CA ARG A 180 18.27 2.75 -9.04
C ARG A 180 17.79 1.66 -9.99
N TYR A 181 16.90 0.78 -9.53
CA TYR A 181 16.31 -0.26 -10.36
C TYR A 181 15.57 0.34 -11.56
N GLN A 182 14.71 1.34 -11.33
CA GLN A 182 13.96 2.00 -12.40
C GLN A 182 14.87 2.72 -13.40
N ALA A 183 15.91 3.40 -12.92
CA ALA A 183 16.91 4.04 -13.78
C ALA A 183 17.65 3.01 -14.64
N GLN A 184 18.05 1.88 -14.07
CA GLN A 184 18.70 0.78 -14.80
C GLN A 184 17.78 0.14 -15.84
N CYS A 185 16.49 -0.02 -15.54
CA CYS A 185 15.50 -0.50 -16.51
C CYS A 185 15.20 0.52 -17.61
N ALA A 186 15.32 1.82 -17.33
CA ALA A 186 15.15 2.89 -18.30
C ALA A 186 16.37 3.06 -19.23
N ASP A 187 17.54 2.53 -18.86
CA ASP A 187 18.84 2.77 -19.48
C ASP A 187 19.08 2.06 -20.84
N GLY A 188 18.00 1.74 -21.56
CA GLY A 188 18.05 1.52 -23.01
C GLY A 188 18.17 2.83 -23.81
N LEU A 189 17.95 4.00 -23.19
CA LEU A 189 17.98 5.29 -23.89
C LEU A 189 18.66 6.38 -23.04
N VAL A 190 19.64 7.03 -23.68
CA VAL A 190 20.29 8.30 -23.34
C VAL A 190 21.65 8.19 -22.61
N GLN A 191 22.70 7.92 -23.38
CA GLN A 191 24.03 8.47 -23.05
C GLN A 191 23.99 9.99 -23.24
N MET A 192 23.93 10.76 -22.17
CA MET A 192 24.18 12.21 -22.23
C MET A 192 25.68 12.46 -22.38
N LYS A 193 26.11 12.79 -23.61
CA LYS A 193 27.47 13.32 -23.84
C LYS A 193 27.58 14.72 -23.23
N ARG A 194 28.62 14.94 -22.43
CA ARG A 194 29.00 16.26 -21.90
C ARG A 194 29.42 17.19 -23.04
N GLY A 195 28.70 18.32 -23.19
CA GLY A 195 29.15 19.60 -23.75
C GLY A 195 29.60 19.67 -25.21
N SER A 196 28.98 20.55 -25.99
CA SER A 196 29.62 21.42 -27.02
C SER A 196 28.56 22.40 -27.52
N GLN A 197 28.46 23.58 -26.90
CA GLN A 197 27.99 24.76 -27.63
C GLN A 197 29.24 25.61 -27.89
N GLU A 198 29.64 25.67 -29.16
CA GLU A 198 30.46 26.75 -29.70
C GLU A 198 29.59 27.99 -29.91
#